data_AF-A0A251U922-F1
#
_entry.id   AF-A0A251U922-F1
#
_cell.length_a   1.000
_cell.length_b   1.000
_cell.length_c   1.000
_cell.angle_alpha   90.00
_cell.angle_beta   90.00
_cell.angle_gamma   90.00
#
_symmetry.space_group_name_H-M   'P 1'
#
loop_
_entity.id
_entity.type
_entity.pdbx_description
1 polymer ?
#
loop_
_entity_poly.entity_id
_entity_poly.type
_entity_poly.pdbx_seq_one_letter_code
_entity_poly.pdbx_strand_id
1 'polypeptide(L)'
;MSFTLQVLIFSSLLFVLALLLFKAYLSSSNSHKNLPPSPAKLPLIGNLHQLGLIPHRTVHIMAQTYGSIMLLTSPWYSAVLHLLTNKRVQSYRHVREDEIACMMEKIQKAKESFVNLSELLVSLTNNVICRVILGRMYEGKDFKNLLEGTLELLGLISQP
;
A
#
# COMPACT_ATOMS: atom_id res chain seq x y z
N MET A 1 -25.16 -30.46 37.07
CA MET A 1 -25.05 -31.21 35.80
C MET A 1 -25.81 -30.51 34.66
N SER A 2 -27.06 -30.06 34.85
CA SER A 2 -27.84 -29.40 33.78
C SER A 2 -27.29 -28.03 33.33
N PHE A 3 -26.98 -27.13 34.28
CA PHE A 3 -26.51 -25.77 33.97
C PHE A 3 -25.18 -25.73 33.21
N THR A 4 -24.22 -26.58 33.59
CA THR A 4 -22.90 -26.68 32.93
C THR A 4 -23.01 -27.19 31.49
N LEU A 5 -23.92 -28.14 31.23
CA LEU A 5 -24.17 -28.65 29.87
C LEU A 5 -24.79 -27.57 28.98
N GLN A 6 -25.72 -26.78 29.51
CA GLN A 6 -26.34 -25.68 28.78
C GLN A 6 -25.31 -24.61 28.34
N VAL A 7 -24.38 -24.24 29.23
CA VAL A 7 -23.30 -23.29 28.91
C VAL A 7 -22.38 -23.81 27.80
N LEU A 8 -22.02 -25.11 27.83
CA LEU A 8 -21.17 -25.72 26.80
C LEU A 8 -21.87 -25.77 25.44
N ILE A 9 -23.18 -26.01 25.41
CA ILE A 9 -23.97 -26.02 24.17
C ILE A 9 -24.01 -24.61 23.55
N PHE A 10 -24.28 -23.57 24.35
CA PHE A 10 -24.29 -22.20 23.82
C PHE A 10 -22.92 -21.74 23.34
N SER A 11 -21.84 -22.06 24.07
CA SER A 11 -20.47 -21.73 23.67
C SER A 11 -20.07 -22.41 22.36
N SER A 12 -20.36 -23.71 22.22
CA SER A 12 -20.07 -24.44 20.98
C SER A 12 -20.91 -23.95 19.80
N LEU A 13 -22.19 -23.60 20.03
CA LEU A 13 -23.06 -23.01 19.01
C LEU A 13 -22.54 -21.65 18.53
N LEU A 14 -22.11 -20.77 19.45
CA LEU A 14 -21.51 -19.48 19.12
C LEU A 14 -20.19 -19.65 18.35
N PHE A 15 -19.37 -20.63 18.73
CA PHE A 15 -18.12 -20.92 18.03
C PHE A 15 -18.37 -21.42 16.59
N VAL A 16 -19.32 -22.34 16.40
CA VAL A 16 -19.72 -22.82 15.06
C VAL A 16 -20.30 -21.69 14.23
N LEU A 17 -21.15 -20.84 14.82
CA LEU A 17 -21.70 -19.67 14.15
C LEU A 17 -20.59 -18.71 13.72
N ALA A 18 -19.60 -18.45 14.58
CA ALA A 18 -18.44 -17.63 14.24
C ALA A 18 -17.64 -18.22 13.07
N LEU A 19 -17.42 -19.55 13.04
CA LEU A 19 -16.75 -20.21 11.92
C LEU A 19 -17.55 -20.14 10.62
N LEU A 20 -18.88 -20.24 10.68
CA LEU A 20 -19.74 -20.10 9.50
C LEU A 20 -19.73 -18.67 8.96
N LEU A 21 -19.80 -17.68 9.84
CA LEU A 21 -19.69 -16.27 9.47
C LEU A 21 -18.31 -15.94 8.92
N PHE A 22 -17.24 -16.49 9.52
CA PHE A 22 -15.88 -16.35 9.02
C PHE A 22 -15.70 -16.99 7.64
N LYS A 23 -16.24 -18.20 7.43
CA LYS A 23 -16.23 -18.86 6.13
C LYS A 23 -17.05 -18.10 5.10
N ALA A 24 -18.21 -17.54 5.47
CA ALA A 24 -19.04 -16.74 4.57
C ALA A 24 -18.36 -15.42 4.19
N TYR A 25 -17.71 -14.76 5.16
CA TYR A 25 -16.88 -13.59 4.94
C TYR A 25 -15.72 -13.90 3.98
N LEU A 26 -15.07 -15.06 4.14
CA LEU A 26 -14.03 -15.54 3.23
C LEU A 26 -14.56 -16.00 1.85
N SER A 27 -15.77 -16.55 1.80
CA SER A 27 -16.39 -17.12 0.60
C SER A 27 -17.11 -16.08 -0.27
N SER A 28 -17.16 -14.82 0.16
CA SER A 28 -17.70 -13.69 -0.62
C SER A 28 -16.71 -13.26 -1.70
N SER A 29 -16.51 -14.14 -2.67
CA SER A 29 -15.77 -13.86 -3.90
C SER A 29 -16.29 -14.76 -5.01
N ASN A 30 -17.56 -14.57 -5.39
CA ASN A 30 -18.13 -15.18 -6.58
C ASN A 30 -18.68 -14.07 -7.49
N SER A 31 -17.94 -13.79 -8.57
CA SER A 31 -18.35 -12.99 -9.72
C SER A 31 -17.12 -12.98 -10.65
N HIS A 32 -17.12 -13.28 -11.95
CA HIS A 32 -18.13 -13.52 -12.98
C HIS A 32 -17.40 -14.34 -14.08
N LYS A 33 -18.12 -15.17 -14.84
CA LYS A 33 -17.56 -15.86 -16.01
C LYS A 33 -17.19 -14.79 -17.06
N ASN A 34 -15.93 -14.79 -17.52
CA ASN A 34 -15.24 -13.84 -18.44
C ASN A 34 -14.27 -12.83 -17.81
N LEU A 35 -13.91 -12.97 -16.53
CA LEU A 35 -12.80 -12.19 -15.99
C LEU A 35 -11.46 -12.70 -16.54
N PRO A 36 -10.48 -11.80 -16.78
CA PRO A 36 -9.13 -12.24 -17.08
C PRO A 36 -8.61 -13.15 -15.94
N PRO A 37 -7.73 -14.10 -16.28
CA PRO A 37 -7.13 -15.01 -15.31
C PRO A 37 -6.52 -14.22 -14.14
N SER A 38 -6.77 -14.71 -12.92
CA SER A 38 -6.33 -14.04 -11.69
C SER A 38 -5.44 -14.99 -10.88
N PRO A 39 -4.22 -14.58 -10.52
CA PRO A 39 -3.38 -15.32 -9.59
C PRO A 39 -4.10 -15.56 -8.25
N ALA A 40 -3.71 -16.63 -7.54
CA ALA A 40 -4.30 -16.99 -6.25
C ALA A 40 -4.12 -15.86 -5.22
N LYS A 41 -5.22 -15.50 -4.53
CA LYS A 41 -5.27 -14.41 -3.56
C LYS A 41 -5.35 -14.90 -2.12
N LEU A 42 -4.69 -14.20 -1.21
CA LEU A 42 -4.83 -14.39 0.24
C LEU A 42 -5.90 -13.46 0.83
N PRO A 43 -6.60 -13.85 1.90
CA PRO A 43 -7.72 -13.08 2.42
C PRO A 43 -7.35 -11.70 2.98
N LEU A 44 -6.17 -11.55 3.61
CA LEU A 44 -5.73 -10.28 4.20
C LEU A 44 -4.83 -9.44 3.28
N ILE A 45 -3.97 -10.10 2.51
CA ILE A 45 -2.92 -9.44 1.71
C ILE A 45 -3.30 -9.37 0.22
N GLY A 46 -4.28 -10.17 -0.22
CA GLY A 46 -4.63 -10.32 -1.62
C GLY A 46 -3.46 -10.87 -2.45
N ASN A 47 -3.28 -10.30 -3.63
CA ASN A 47 -2.18 -10.64 -4.54
C ASN A 47 -0.88 -9.86 -4.24
N LEU A 48 -0.85 -9.01 -3.20
CA LEU A 48 0.36 -8.25 -2.85
C LEU A 48 1.54 -9.17 -2.48
N HIS A 49 1.27 -10.30 -1.84
CA HIS A 49 2.33 -11.23 -1.42
C HIS A 49 3.13 -11.79 -2.60
N GLN A 50 2.59 -11.70 -3.81
CA GLN A 50 3.24 -12.13 -5.04
C GLN A 50 4.17 -11.05 -5.59
N LEU A 51 4.01 -9.79 -5.17
CA LEU A 51 4.88 -8.69 -5.56
C LEU A 51 6.14 -8.75 -4.68
N GLY A 52 7.24 -9.23 -5.26
CA GLY A 52 8.55 -9.19 -4.59
C GLY A 52 9.11 -7.77 -4.48
N LEU A 53 10.32 -7.66 -3.94
CA LEU A 53 11.05 -6.38 -3.77
C LEU A 53 11.18 -5.57 -5.06
N ILE A 54 11.12 -6.25 -6.21
CA ILE A 54 11.16 -5.65 -7.54
C ILE A 54 9.80 -5.86 -8.21
N PRO A 55 8.80 -5.00 -7.92
CA PRO A 55 7.43 -5.20 -8.39
C PRO A 55 7.35 -5.15 -9.92
N HIS A 56 8.10 -4.27 -10.58
CA HIS A 56 8.07 -4.17 -12.05
C HIS A 56 8.48 -5.49 -12.75
N ARG A 57 9.52 -6.16 -12.23
CA ARG A 57 10.00 -7.45 -12.75
C ARG A 57 9.00 -8.56 -12.43
N THR A 58 8.48 -8.54 -11.22
CA THR A 58 7.54 -9.57 -10.76
C THR A 58 6.23 -9.51 -11.55
N VAL A 59 5.67 -8.32 -11.75
CA VAL A 59 4.50 -8.08 -12.62
C VAL A 59 4.78 -8.53 -14.04
N HIS A 60 5.98 -8.27 -14.58
CA HIS A 60 6.36 -8.73 -15.91
C HIS A 60 6.34 -10.26 -16.02
N ILE A 61 6.91 -10.96 -15.05
CA ILE A 61 6.88 -12.44 -14.99
C ILE A 61 5.44 -12.94 -14.90
N MET A 62 4.61 -12.33 -14.05
CA MET A 62 3.20 -12.70 -13.94
C MET A 62 2.46 -12.48 -15.27
N ALA A 63 2.79 -11.42 -16.02
CA ALA A 63 2.17 -11.13 -17.31
C ALA A 63 2.51 -12.18 -18.37
N GLN A 64 3.69 -12.79 -18.28
CA GLN A 64 4.06 -13.93 -19.13
C GLN A 64 3.29 -15.20 -18.73
N THR A 65 3.06 -15.43 -17.43
CA THR A 65 2.41 -16.66 -16.93
C THR A 65 0.89 -16.64 -17.07
N TYR A 66 0.24 -15.51 -16.80
CA TYR A 66 -1.22 -15.37 -16.78
C TYR A 66 -1.76 -14.56 -17.96
N GLY A 67 -0.89 -13.98 -18.79
CA GLY A 67 -1.26 -13.12 -19.91
C GLY A 67 -1.20 -11.63 -19.57
N SER A 68 -1.21 -10.79 -20.60
CA SER A 68 -0.99 -9.33 -20.49
C SER A 68 -2.08 -8.59 -19.70
N ILE A 69 -3.25 -9.20 -19.51
CA ILE A 69 -4.36 -8.66 -18.72
C ILE A 69 -4.65 -9.66 -17.60
N MET A 70 -4.39 -9.27 -16.36
CA MET A 70 -4.70 -10.03 -15.16
C MET A 70 -5.25 -9.11 -14.07
N LEU A 71 -6.05 -9.63 -13.14
CA LEU A 71 -6.55 -8.84 -12.01
C LEU A 71 -5.71 -9.11 -10.75
N LEU A 72 -5.01 -8.06 -10.30
CA LEU A 72 -4.35 -8.04 -9.00
C LEU A 72 -5.26 -7.35 -8.00
N THR A 73 -5.87 -8.12 -7.10
CA THR A 73 -6.75 -7.56 -6.06
C THR A 73 -6.01 -7.53 -4.74
N SER A 74 -6.00 -6.37 -4.09
CA SER A 74 -5.54 -6.24 -2.72
C SER A 74 -6.55 -5.49 -1.85
N PRO A 75 -6.88 -5.97 -0.63
CA PRO A 75 -7.79 -5.28 0.29
C PRO A 75 -7.36 -3.84 0.61
N TRP A 76 -6.06 -3.56 0.73
CA TRP A 76 -5.55 -2.22 1.03
C TRP A 76 -5.53 -1.28 -0.18
N TYR A 77 -5.62 -1.79 -1.41
CA TYR A 77 -5.61 -0.96 -2.62
C TYR A 77 -6.82 -0.02 -2.68
N SER A 78 -7.96 -0.43 -2.12
CA SER A 78 -9.14 0.43 -2.00
C SER A 78 -8.85 1.70 -1.19
N ALA A 79 -8.17 1.57 -0.05
CA ALA A 79 -7.79 2.71 0.78
C ALA A 79 -6.83 3.66 0.04
N VAL A 80 -5.85 3.10 -0.68
CA VAL A 80 -4.91 3.89 -1.50
C VAL A 80 -5.63 4.64 -2.62
N LEU A 81 -6.57 4.00 -3.31
CA LEU A 81 -7.38 4.64 -4.35
C LEU A 81 -8.20 5.81 -3.81
N HIS A 82 -8.82 5.66 -2.63
CA HIS A 82 -9.57 6.73 -1.99
C HIS A 82 -8.67 7.90 -1.56
N LEU A 83 -7.47 7.62 -1.06
CA LEU A 83 -6.49 8.64 -0.67
C LEU A 83 -5.90 9.37 -1.88
N LEU A 84 -5.66 8.67 -2.99
CA LEU A 84 -5.03 9.19 -4.20
C LEU A 84 -6.04 9.62 -5.28
N THR A 85 -7.31 9.82 -4.92
CA THR A 85 -8.29 10.38 -5.85
C THR A 85 -7.84 11.75 -6.36
N ASN A 86 -8.18 12.08 -7.61
CA ASN A 86 -7.85 13.39 -8.19
C ASN A 86 -8.33 14.55 -7.28
N LYS A 87 -9.51 14.43 -6.67
CA LYS A 87 -10.01 15.42 -5.71
C LYS A 87 -9.07 15.63 -4.52
N ARG A 88 -8.57 14.54 -3.92
CA ARG A 88 -7.62 14.60 -2.79
C ARG A 88 -6.28 15.15 -3.26
N VAL A 89 -5.77 14.68 -4.39
CA VAL A 89 -4.53 15.21 -5.00
C VAL A 89 -4.64 16.71 -5.26
N GLN A 90 -5.78 17.22 -5.72
CA GLN A 90 -6.01 18.65 -5.92
C GLN A 90 -6.12 19.42 -4.59
N SER A 91 -6.70 18.84 -3.54
CA SER A 91 -6.76 19.49 -2.21
C SER A 91 -5.37 19.78 -1.62
N TYR A 92 -4.34 18.99 -1.97
CA TYR A 92 -2.95 19.21 -1.55
C TYR A 92 -2.14 20.08 -2.52
N ARG A 93 -2.81 20.82 -3.42
CA ARG A 93 -2.14 21.68 -4.40
C ARG A 93 -1.20 22.69 -3.76
N HIS A 94 -1.65 23.38 -2.70
CA HIS A 94 -0.84 24.36 -1.97
C HIS A 94 0.50 23.80 -1.51
N VAL A 95 0.51 22.60 -0.89
CA VAL A 95 1.73 21.91 -0.46
C VAL A 95 2.69 21.72 -1.62
N ARG A 96 2.21 21.27 -2.80
CA ARG A 96 3.08 21.08 -3.97
C ARG A 96 3.66 22.40 -4.47
N GLU A 97 2.83 23.45 -4.54
CA GLU A 97 3.26 24.77 -5.01
C GLU A 97 4.33 25.36 -4.07
N ASP A 98 4.15 25.22 -2.76
CA ASP A 98 5.13 25.66 -1.75
C ASP A 98 6.46 24.91 -1.87
N GLU A 99 6.44 23.57 -1.99
CA GLU A 99 7.68 22.80 -2.15
C GLU A 99 8.41 23.09 -3.47
N ILE A 100 7.65 23.27 -4.56
CA ILE A 100 8.22 23.63 -5.86
C ILE A 100 8.86 25.02 -5.79
N ALA A 101 8.22 25.99 -5.15
CA ALA A 101 8.80 27.32 -4.94
C ALA A 101 10.13 27.25 -4.19
N CYS A 102 10.21 26.44 -3.13
CA CYS A 102 11.45 26.21 -2.38
C CYS A 102 12.54 25.56 -3.25
N MET A 103 12.19 24.59 -4.10
CA MET A 103 13.13 23.98 -5.05
C MET A 103 13.64 25.01 -6.07
N MET A 104 12.77 25.87 -6.61
CA MET A 104 13.15 26.93 -7.54
C MET A 104 14.09 27.96 -6.90
N GLU A 105 13.89 28.28 -5.62
CA GLU A 105 14.80 29.15 -4.88
C GLU A 105 16.20 28.52 -4.74
N LYS A 106 16.28 27.21 -4.47
CA LYS A 106 17.58 26.49 -4.44
C LYS A 106 18.28 26.52 -5.79
N ILE A 107 17.54 26.33 -6.88
CA ILE A 107 18.07 26.41 -8.25
C ILE A 107 18.55 27.84 -8.56
N GLN A 108 17.75 28.85 -8.19
CA GLN A 108 18.10 30.25 -8.44
C GLN A 108 19.35 30.67 -7.65
N LYS A 109 19.50 30.20 -6.40
CA LYS A 109 20.68 30.46 -5.56
C LYS A 109 21.93 29.76 -6.06
N ALA A 110 21.79 28.64 -6.76
CA ALA A 110 22.93 27.89 -7.27
C ALA A 110 23.79 28.72 -8.24
N LYS A 111 23.20 29.73 -8.92
CA LYS A 111 23.74 30.75 -9.84
C LYS A 111 24.75 30.30 -10.91
N GLU A 112 25.74 29.47 -10.58
CA GLU A 112 26.78 28.91 -11.45
C GLU A 112 27.28 27.51 -11.02
N SER A 113 26.75 26.89 -9.96
CA SER A 113 27.16 25.54 -9.54
C SER A 113 26.39 24.43 -10.27
N PHE A 114 27.02 23.27 -10.45
CA PHE A 114 26.34 22.09 -10.98
C PHE A 114 25.27 21.61 -10.00
N VAL A 115 24.01 21.62 -10.44
CA VAL A 115 22.87 21.21 -9.62
C VAL A 115 22.47 19.77 -9.97
N ASN A 116 22.49 18.89 -8.98
CA ASN A 116 21.97 17.53 -9.14
C ASN A 116 20.44 17.53 -9.07
N LEU A 117 19.79 17.50 -10.25
CA LEU A 117 18.33 17.47 -10.34
C LEU A 117 17.72 16.20 -9.74
N SER A 118 18.41 15.07 -9.78
CA SER A 118 17.89 13.83 -9.18
C SER A 118 17.73 13.97 -7.68
N GLU A 119 18.70 14.60 -7.01
CA GLU A 119 18.64 14.85 -5.58
C GLU A 119 17.54 15.85 -5.21
N LEU A 120 17.41 16.93 -6.00
CA LEU A 120 16.34 17.91 -5.80
C LEU A 120 14.94 17.30 -6.01
N LEU A 121 14.74 16.46 -7.02
CA LEU A 121 13.46 15.81 -7.29
C LEU A 121 13.09 14.78 -6.22
N VAL A 122 14.07 14.02 -5.72
CA VAL A 122 13.86 13.10 -4.58
C VAL A 122 13.48 13.90 -3.33
N SER A 123 14.20 14.99 -3.02
CA SER A 123 13.87 15.86 -1.89
C SER A 123 12.49 16.49 -2.02
N LEU A 124 12.14 17.00 -3.20
CA LEU A 124 10.82 17.57 -3.48
C LEU A 124 9.72 16.54 -3.24
N THR A 125 9.87 15.33 -3.81
CA THR A 125 8.87 14.27 -3.71
C THR A 125 8.68 13.84 -2.25
N ASN A 126 9.77 13.66 -1.52
CA ASN A 126 9.74 13.28 -0.11
C ASN A 126 9.05 14.34 0.74
N ASN A 127 9.38 15.62 0.54
CA ASN A 127 8.75 16.70 1.30
C ASN A 127 7.25 16.78 1.05
N VAL A 128 6.81 16.69 -0.20
CA VAL A 128 5.38 16.68 -0.54
C VAL A 128 4.68 15.50 0.15
N ILE A 129 5.22 14.29 0.03
CA ILE A 129 4.63 13.08 0.62
C ILE A 129 4.57 13.20 2.14
N CYS A 130 5.68 13.56 2.79
CA CYS A 130 5.77 13.71 4.23
C CYS A 130 4.83 14.79 4.76
N ARG A 131 4.75 15.94 4.09
CA ARG A 131 3.90 17.04 4.54
C ARG A 131 2.41 16.69 4.38
N VAL A 132 2.06 15.90 3.36
CA VAL A 132 0.69 15.39 3.17
C VAL A 132 0.33 14.30 4.18
N ILE A 133 1.24 13.37 4.47
CA ILE A 133 0.96 12.21 5.34
C ILE A 133 1.13 12.54 6.83
N LEU A 134 2.23 13.22 7.18
CA LEU A 134 2.69 13.44 8.56
C LEU A 134 2.49 14.88 9.02
N GLY A 135 2.16 15.80 8.11
CA GLY A 135 2.07 17.24 8.41
C GLY A 135 3.42 17.88 8.68
N ARG A 136 4.55 17.20 8.38
CA ARG A 136 5.92 17.68 8.67
C ARG A 136 6.85 17.47 7.48
N MET A 137 7.92 18.25 7.43
CA MET A 137 9.00 18.09 6.46
C MET A 137 10.08 17.18 7.04
N TYR A 138 10.74 16.38 6.20
CA TYR A 138 11.85 15.52 6.59
C TYR A 138 12.96 15.65 5.57
N GLU A 139 14.21 15.65 6.01
CA GLU A 139 15.33 15.55 5.08
C GLU A 139 15.38 14.15 4.44
N GLY A 140 15.96 14.05 3.25
CA GLY A 140 15.91 12.80 2.46
C GLY A 140 16.45 11.57 3.19
N LYS A 141 17.39 11.74 4.13
CA LYS A 141 17.92 10.66 4.98
C LYS A 141 16.91 10.19 6.03
N ASP A 142 16.17 11.11 6.64
CA ASP A 142 15.22 10.78 7.70
C ASP A 142 14.01 10.03 7.13
N PHE A 143 13.55 10.43 5.94
CA PHE A 143 12.49 9.69 5.25
C PHE A 143 12.91 8.27 4.90
N LYS A 144 14.15 8.09 4.41
CA LYS A 144 14.68 6.76 4.11
C LYS A 144 14.72 5.88 5.36
N ASN A 145 15.21 6.40 6.48
CA ASN A 145 15.24 5.68 7.75
C ASN A 145 13.82 5.33 8.23
N LEU A 146 12.87 6.25 8.07
CA LEU A 146 11.46 6.01 8.40
C LEU A 146 10.86 4.91 7.52
N LEU A 147 11.16 4.94 6.23
CA LEU A 147 10.68 3.94 5.26
C LEU A 147 11.31 2.57 5.54
N GLU A 148 12.62 2.51 5.76
CA GLU A 148 13.34 1.28 6.12
C GLU A 148 12.80 0.70 7.43
N GLY A 149 12.64 1.50 8.49
CA GLY A 149 12.02 1.04 9.73
C GLY A 149 10.59 0.55 9.54
N THR A 150 9.80 1.19 8.66
CA THR A 150 8.44 0.72 8.35
C THR A 150 8.45 -0.61 7.59
N LEU A 151 9.37 -0.78 6.64
CA LEU A 151 9.51 -2.00 5.86
C LEU A 151 10.06 -3.17 6.70
N GLU A 152 10.93 -2.89 7.66
CA GLU A 152 11.40 -3.84 8.67
C GLU A 152 10.25 -4.29 9.58
N LEU A 153 9.45 -3.34 10.11
CA LEU A 153 8.28 -3.65 10.94
C LEU A 153 7.22 -4.46 10.19
N LEU A 154 7.08 -4.26 8.88
CA LEU A 154 6.18 -5.04 8.02
C LEU A 154 6.72 -6.43 7.67
N GLY A 155 7.93 -6.79 8.12
CA GLY A 155 8.57 -8.07 7.82
C GLY A 155 8.96 -8.25 6.35
N LEU A 156 8.91 -7.17 5.54
CA LEU A 156 9.25 -7.22 4.11
C LEU A 156 10.76 -7.27 3.86
N ILE A 157 11.57 -7.00 4.90
CA ILE A 157 13.04 -7.07 4.87
C ILE A 157 13.56 -8.22 5.78
N SER A 158 12.76 -9.25 6.07
CA SER A 158 13.27 -10.43 6.80
C SER A 158 14.24 -11.26 5.94
N GLN A 159 15.51 -10.82 6.03
CA GLN A 159 16.82 -11.44 5.85
C GLN A 159 17.24 -12.06 4.50
N PRO A 160 18.57 -12.04 4.20
CA PRO A 160 19.17 -12.81 3.10
C PRO A 160 19.08 -14.33 3.32
#